data_AF-A0A1J5QNP5-F1
#
_entry.id   AF-A0A1J5QNP5-F1
#
_cell.length_a   1.000
_cell.length_b   1.000
_cell.length_c   1.000
_cell.angle_alpha   90.00
_cell.angle_beta   90.00
_cell.angle_gamma   90.00
#
_symmetry.space_group_name_H-M   'P 1'
#
loop_
_entity.id
_entity.type
_entity.pdbx_description
1 polymer ?
#
loop_
_entity_poly.entity_id
_entity_poly.type
_entity_poly.pdbx_seq_one_letter_code
_entity_poly.pdbx_strand_id
1 'polypeptide(L)'
;MNGDVLPEVRASIRAQLEARGVVFELGAALGYLPPSDVGTFEPFTVATAAGREITAQLWFRCHDASTTTGYLGTELARRMIGGGRIQVTNMLNVVGYETVFAIGDITDVPESKRASAARAHAAVVAENITSLIAGRPATTTYTPAPELLVLPLGPDGGASQLVDTSGARVMRGPKETSAIKGTDLMTGPMADLFGQDPVSIPR
;
A
#
# COMPACT_ATOMS: atom_id res chain seq x y z
N MET A 1 -11.48 10.64 7.22
CA MET A 1 -11.19 9.22 6.98
C MET A 1 -11.43 8.44 8.27
N ASN A 2 -12.66 8.08 8.59
CA ASN A 2 -13.00 7.22 9.73
C ASN A 2 -14.09 6.25 9.24
N GLY A 3 -13.69 5.14 8.60
CA GLY A 3 -14.67 4.17 8.07
C GLY A 3 -14.08 2.96 7.33
N ASP A 4 -12.81 3.02 6.93
CA ASP A 4 -12.27 2.03 5.98
C ASP A 4 -11.72 0.77 6.65
N VAL A 5 -11.28 0.87 7.91
CA VAL A 5 -10.77 -0.26 8.71
C VAL A 5 -11.68 -0.51 9.91
N LEU A 6 -12.14 -1.75 10.06
CA LEU A 6 -12.98 -2.22 11.15
C LEU A 6 -12.34 -1.91 12.52
N PRO A 7 -13.11 -1.42 13.51
CA PRO A 7 -12.60 -1.15 14.86
C PRO A 7 -11.93 -2.36 15.51
N GLU A 8 -12.48 -3.56 15.33
CA GLU A 8 -11.93 -4.82 15.85
C GLU A 8 -10.55 -5.15 15.27
N VAL A 9 -10.26 -4.78 14.03
CA VAL A 9 -8.92 -4.94 13.44
C VAL A 9 -7.93 -4.03 14.17
N ARG A 10 -8.30 -2.77 14.39
CA ARG A 10 -7.45 -1.80 15.12
C ARG A 10 -7.21 -2.25 16.56
N ALA A 11 -8.26 -2.69 17.25
CA ALA A 11 -8.17 -3.19 18.61
C ALA A 11 -7.27 -4.43 18.72
N SER A 12 -7.42 -5.39 17.79
CA SER A 12 -6.58 -6.59 17.77
C SER A 12 -5.10 -6.28 17.52
N ILE A 13 -4.79 -5.43 16.54
CA ILE A 13 -3.40 -5.02 16.25
C ILE A 13 -2.79 -4.28 17.44
N ARG A 14 -3.54 -3.37 18.06
CA ARG A 14 -3.07 -2.64 19.23
C ARG A 14 -2.73 -3.58 20.39
N ALA A 15 -3.66 -4.47 20.77
CA ALA A 15 -3.43 -5.42 21.86
C ALA A 15 -2.22 -6.34 21.58
N GLN A 16 -2.06 -6.78 20.33
CA GLN A 16 -0.94 -7.60 19.91
C GLN A 16 0.41 -6.88 19.98
N LEU A 17 0.45 -5.59 19.64
CA LEU A 17 1.66 -4.77 19.74
C LEU A 17 2.00 -4.45 21.20
N GLU A 18 1.00 -4.10 22.02
CA GLU A 18 1.18 -3.86 23.47
C GLU A 18 1.72 -5.12 24.17
N ALA A 19 1.19 -6.30 23.84
CA ALA A 19 1.69 -7.58 24.36
C ALA A 19 3.15 -7.90 23.94
N ARG A 20 3.65 -7.24 22.89
CA ARG A 20 5.06 -7.32 22.43
C ARG A 20 5.93 -6.21 23.02
N GLY A 21 5.42 -5.43 23.98
CA GLY A 21 6.15 -4.35 24.63
C GLY A 21 6.24 -3.06 23.79
N VAL A 22 5.44 -2.93 22.72
CA VAL A 22 5.39 -1.69 21.94
C VAL A 22 4.67 -0.61 22.76
N VAL A 23 5.34 0.53 22.91
CA VAL A 23 4.81 1.71 23.58
C VAL A 23 4.25 2.67 22.54
N PHE A 24 3.01 3.12 22.75
CA PHE A 24 2.31 4.03 21.84
C PHE A 24 2.29 5.47 22.39
N GLU A 25 2.98 6.37 21.71
CA GLU A 25 2.92 7.81 21.96
C GLU A 25 2.02 8.48 20.90
N LEU A 26 0.71 8.41 21.10
CA LEU A 26 -0.28 8.94 20.16
C LEU A 26 -0.59 10.42 20.43
N GLY A 27 -0.94 11.17 19.40
CA GLY A 27 -1.19 12.62 19.52
C GLY A 27 0.06 13.44 19.87
N ALA A 28 1.24 12.82 19.80
CA ALA A 28 2.52 13.39 20.18
C ALA A 28 3.41 13.57 18.94
N ALA A 29 3.16 14.65 18.18
CA ALA A 29 4.02 14.98 17.04
C ALA A 29 5.44 15.28 17.51
N LEU A 30 6.45 14.89 16.73
CA LEU A 30 7.83 15.30 16.98
C LEU A 30 7.99 16.81 16.78
N GLY A 31 8.76 17.47 17.65
CA GLY A 31 9.07 18.90 17.51
C GLY A 31 10.10 19.17 16.40
N TYR A 32 10.95 18.18 16.13
CA TYR A 32 11.93 18.16 15.05
C TYR A 32 12.23 16.69 14.69
N LEU A 33 12.75 16.46 13.49
CA LEU A 33 13.16 15.11 13.09
C LEU A 33 14.41 14.66 13.88
N PRO A 34 14.57 13.36 14.17
CA PRO A 34 15.79 12.84 14.76
C PRO A 34 17.04 13.30 13.99
N PRO A 35 18.15 13.61 14.69
CA PRO A 35 19.37 14.11 14.06
C PRO A 35 20.13 13.05 13.24
N SER A 36 19.87 11.77 13.51
CA SER A 36 20.38 10.62 12.77
C SER A 36 19.59 10.39 11.49
N ASP A 37 20.24 9.88 10.44
CA ASP A 37 19.53 9.45 9.22
C ASP A 37 18.56 8.29 9.49
N VAL A 38 17.51 8.19 8.68
CA VAL A 38 16.52 7.10 8.77
C VAL A 38 17.21 5.75 8.57
N GLY A 39 17.00 4.81 9.49
CA GLY A 39 17.57 3.46 9.39
C GLY A 39 19.04 3.34 9.82
N THR A 40 19.67 4.41 10.28
CA THR A 40 21.04 4.37 10.83
C THR A 40 21.02 3.97 12.30
N PHE A 41 21.85 2.99 12.67
CA PHE A 41 21.97 2.52 14.05
C PHE A 41 22.99 3.36 14.84
N GLU A 42 22.51 4.40 15.51
CA GLU A 42 23.30 5.27 16.38
C GLU A 42 22.42 5.91 17.48
N PRO A 43 22.95 6.16 18.69
CA PRO A 43 22.19 6.79 19.76
C PRO A 43 21.73 8.21 19.39
N PHE A 44 20.47 8.53 19.63
CA PHE A 44 19.93 9.88 19.53
C PHE A 44 18.84 10.14 20.57
N THR A 45 18.57 11.41 20.82
CA THR A 45 17.42 11.88 21.59
C THR A 45 16.64 12.89 20.74
N VAL A 46 15.32 12.78 20.77
CA VAL A 46 14.39 13.70 20.12
C VAL A 46 13.31 14.12 21.12
N ALA A 47 12.68 15.26 20.89
CA ALA A 47 11.55 15.71 21.70
C ALA A 47 10.26 15.79 20.87
N THR A 48 9.13 15.50 21.50
CA THR A 48 7.81 15.84 20.96
C THR A 48 7.60 17.35 21.01
N ALA A 49 6.63 17.86 20.26
CA ALA A 49 6.25 19.29 20.31
C ALA A 49 5.79 19.73 21.71
N ALA A 50 5.35 18.79 22.56
CA ALA A 50 5.02 19.02 23.96
C ALA A 50 6.23 18.91 24.92
N GLY A 51 7.44 18.72 24.39
CA GLY A 51 8.68 18.65 25.17
C GLY A 51 8.99 17.30 25.79
N ARG A 52 8.27 16.22 25.45
CA ARG A 52 8.61 14.88 25.94
C ARG A 52 9.82 14.33 25.20
N GLU A 53 10.86 13.96 25.93
CA GLU A 53 12.05 13.34 25.37
C GLU A 53 11.85 11.86 25.07
N ILE A 54 12.43 11.41 23.96
CA ILE A 54 12.48 10.02 23.50
C ILE A 54 13.92 9.73 23.11
N THR A 55 14.55 8.76 23.77
CA THR A 55 15.90 8.30 23.47
C THR A 55 15.83 6.93 22.80
N ALA A 56 16.53 6.77 21.68
CA ALA A 56 16.57 5.54 20.91
C ALA A 56 17.90 5.40 20.16
N GLN A 57 18.06 4.32 19.40
CA GLN A 57 19.25 4.06 18.58
C GLN A 57 18.92 3.90 17.09
N LEU A 58 17.65 3.88 16.73
CA LEU A 58 17.18 3.65 15.38
C LEU A 58 15.79 4.26 15.22
N TRP A 59 15.50 4.81 14.04
CA TRP A 59 14.17 5.27 13.71
C TRP A 59 13.83 5.00 12.24
N PHE A 60 12.53 4.85 12.00
CA PHE A 60 11.96 4.66 10.68
C PHE A 60 10.86 5.69 10.46
N ARG A 61 10.92 6.42 9.34
CA ARG A 61 9.85 7.35 8.95
C ARG A 61 8.77 6.58 8.20
N CYS A 62 7.61 6.43 8.83
CA CYS A 62 6.45 5.72 8.26
C CYS A 62 5.30 6.67 7.88
N HIS A 63 5.59 7.94 7.60
CA HIS A 63 4.62 8.98 7.24
C HIS A 63 5.18 9.89 6.12
N ASP A 64 4.31 10.73 5.55
CA ASP A 64 4.61 11.66 4.45
C ASP A 64 5.12 11.01 3.16
N ALA A 65 4.66 9.79 2.87
CA ALA A 65 4.86 9.21 1.55
C ALA A 65 4.15 10.08 0.49
N SER A 66 4.92 10.59 -0.47
CA SER A 66 4.40 11.32 -1.64
C SER A 66 4.52 10.46 -2.89
N THR A 67 3.56 10.57 -3.81
CA THR A 67 3.65 9.92 -5.11
C THR A 67 4.86 10.45 -5.89
N THR A 68 5.82 9.59 -6.20
CA THR A 68 6.96 9.93 -7.05
C THR A 68 6.44 10.27 -8.44
N THR A 69 6.48 11.54 -8.83
CA THR A 69 5.95 12.02 -10.12
C THR A 69 6.89 12.98 -10.84
N GLY A 70 8.06 13.27 -10.26
CA GLY A 70 9.06 14.17 -10.83
C GLY A 70 9.68 13.69 -12.14
N TYR A 71 9.46 12.44 -12.53
CA TYR A 71 9.92 11.89 -13.82
C TYR A 71 8.99 12.26 -15.00
N LEU A 72 7.81 12.83 -14.75
CA LEU A 72 6.86 13.16 -15.80
C LEU A 72 7.32 14.38 -16.60
N GLY A 73 7.24 14.28 -17.92
CA GLY A 73 7.41 15.43 -18.80
C GLY A 73 6.34 16.51 -18.55
N THR A 74 6.65 17.75 -18.93
CA THR A 74 5.82 18.94 -18.67
C THR A 74 4.36 18.80 -19.11
N GLU A 75 4.11 18.06 -20.19
CA GLU A 75 2.76 17.82 -20.70
C GLU A 75 1.90 16.99 -19.76
N LEU A 76 2.42 15.86 -19.26
CA LEU A 76 1.72 15.01 -18.30
C LEU A 76 1.67 15.64 -16.91
N ALA A 77 2.72 16.37 -16.52
CA ALA A 77 2.75 17.10 -15.26
C ALA A 77 1.61 18.14 -15.16
N ARG A 78 1.24 18.79 -16.27
CA ARG A 78 0.08 19.71 -16.33
C ARG A 78 -1.28 19.03 -16.14
N ARG A 79 -1.35 17.71 -16.26
CA ARG A 79 -2.56 16.92 -16.03
C ARG A 79 -2.65 16.37 -14.62
N MET A 80 -1.64 16.62 -13.79
CA MET A 80 -1.68 16.21 -12.40
C MET A 80 -2.71 17.04 -11.63
N ILE A 81 -3.49 16.36 -10.82
CA ILE A 81 -4.38 16.95 -9.83
C ILE A 81 -3.68 17.01 -8.46
N GLY A 82 -4.35 17.61 -7.47
CA GLY A 82 -3.84 17.70 -6.10
C GLY A 82 -3.33 16.35 -5.55
N GLY A 83 -2.22 16.39 -4.81
CA GLY A 83 -1.60 15.18 -4.23
C GLY A 83 -0.73 14.37 -5.19
N GLY A 84 -0.38 14.92 -6.36
CA GLY A 84 0.58 14.30 -7.26
C GLY A 84 0.01 13.12 -8.05
N ARG A 85 -1.28 13.18 -8.41
CA ARG A 85 -1.99 12.10 -9.11
C ARG A 85 -2.45 12.55 -10.49
N ILE A 86 -2.67 11.62 -11.42
CA ILE A 86 -3.17 11.86 -12.77
C ILE A 86 -4.61 11.34 -12.88
N GLN A 87 -5.46 12.14 -13.50
CA GLN A 87 -6.83 11.75 -13.79
C GLN A 87 -6.90 10.70 -14.90
N VAL A 88 -7.58 9.59 -14.65
CA VAL A 88 -7.80 8.51 -15.61
C VAL A 88 -9.28 8.24 -15.85
N THR A 89 -9.61 7.67 -17.01
CA THR A 89 -10.94 7.11 -17.27
C THR A 89 -11.10 5.74 -16.59
N ASN A 90 -12.27 5.13 -16.71
CA ASN A 90 -12.49 3.73 -16.31
C ASN A 90 -11.69 2.72 -17.14
N MET A 91 -11.15 3.08 -18.29
CA MET A 91 -10.22 2.25 -19.10
C MET A 91 -8.75 2.47 -18.71
N LEU A 92 -8.51 3.32 -17.70
CA LEU A 92 -7.19 3.68 -17.17
C LEU A 92 -6.28 4.46 -18.13
N ASN A 93 -6.81 4.94 -19.25
CA ASN A 93 -6.14 5.94 -20.06
C ASN A 93 -6.25 7.32 -19.41
N VAL A 94 -5.21 8.13 -19.56
CA VAL A 94 -5.15 9.51 -19.04
C VAL A 94 -6.21 10.35 -19.74
N VAL A 95 -6.99 11.11 -18.98
CA VAL A 95 -8.04 11.96 -19.55
C VAL A 95 -7.44 12.92 -20.59
N GLY A 96 -7.99 12.87 -21.81
CA GLY A 96 -7.50 13.64 -22.96
C GLY A 96 -6.49 12.91 -23.85
N TYR A 97 -6.12 11.67 -23.53
CA TYR A 97 -5.25 10.83 -24.34
C TYR A 97 -5.87 9.45 -24.55
N GLU A 98 -5.93 8.98 -25.80
CA GLU A 98 -6.46 7.65 -26.11
C GLU A 98 -5.43 6.53 -25.91
N THR A 99 -4.14 6.86 -26.04
CA THR A 99 -3.05 5.88 -26.09
C THR A 99 -2.05 6.01 -24.94
N VAL A 100 -2.32 6.90 -23.98
CA VAL A 100 -1.50 7.07 -22.77
C VAL A 100 -2.26 6.49 -21.58
N PHE A 101 -1.65 5.56 -20.85
CA PHE A 101 -2.24 4.87 -19.72
C PHE A 101 -1.48 5.15 -18.42
N ALA A 102 -2.18 5.11 -17.29
CA ALA A 102 -1.59 5.24 -15.97
C ALA A 102 -2.17 4.18 -15.01
N ILE A 103 -1.30 3.57 -14.21
CA ILE A 103 -1.66 2.50 -13.28
C ILE A 103 -1.02 2.72 -11.90
N GLY A 104 -1.65 2.18 -10.87
CA GLY A 104 -1.11 2.17 -9.51
C GLY A 104 -1.25 3.51 -8.78
N ASP A 105 -0.26 3.85 -7.97
CA ASP A 105 -0.35 4.94 -6.97
C ASP A 105 -0.54 6.32 -7.59
N ILE A 106 -0.11 6.50 -8.84
CA ILE A 106 -0.23 7.74 -9.60
C ILE A 106 -1.65 8.05 -10.04
N THR A 107 -2.56 7.07 -10.10
CA THR A 107 -3.93 7.33 -10.59
C THR A 107 -4.77 8.07 -9.56
N ASP A 108 -5.78 8.81 -10.01
CA ASP A 108 -6.78 9.43 -9.13
C ASP A 108 -7.90 8.48 -8.69
N VAL A 109 -7.86 7.21 -9.12
CA VAL A 109 -8.82 6.18 -8.74
C VAL A 109 -9.02 6.17 -7.22
N PRO A 110 -10.27 6.35 -6.73
CA PRO A 110 -10.57 6.58 -5.31
C PRO A 110 -10.55 5.27 -4.52
N GLU A 111 -9.36 4.71 -4.38
CA GLU A 111 -9.09 3.48 -3.63
C GLU A 111 -7.73 3.58 -2.93
N SER A 112 -7.50 2.71 -1.96
CA SER A 112 -6.19 2.66 -1.32
C SER A 112 -5.15 2.10 -2.27
N LYS A 113 -4.01 2.79 -2.30
CA LYS A 113 -2.90 2.52 -3.21
C LYS A 113 -2.14 1.29 -2.74
N ARG A 114 -2.38 0.17 -3.43
CA ARG A 114 -1.88 -1.17 -3.05
C ARG A 114 -1.39 -1.92 -4.29
N ALA A 115 -0.43 -2.81 -4.09
CA ALA A 115 0.10 -3.68 -5.16
C ALA A 115 -0.97 -4.57 -5.81
N SER A 116 -2.03 -4.95 -5.10
CA SER A 116 -3.15 -5.72 -5.68
C SER A 116 -3.96 -4.89 -6.68
N ALA A 117 -4.22 -3.61 -6.36
CA ALA A 117 -4.91 -2.69 -7.26
C ALA A 117 -4.05 -2.40 -8.50
N ALA A 118 -2.74 -2.14 -8.30
CA ALA A 118 -1.80 -1.95 -9.40
C ALA A 118 -1.74 -3.16 -10.36
N ARG A 119 -1.81 -4.40 -9.84
CA ARG A 119 -1.90 -5.62 -10.65
C ARG A 119 -3.20 -5.70 -11.46
N ALA A 120 -4.34 -5.37 -10.84
CA ALA A 120 -5.61 -5.35 -11.54
C ALA A 120 -5.66 -4.26 -12.63
N HIS A 121 -5.09 -3.09 -12.34
CA HIS A 121 -4.88 -2.03 -13.32
C HIS A 121 -4.04 -2.49 -14.51
N ALA A 122 -2.92 -3.18 -14.24
CA ALA A 122 -2.03 -3.68 -15.28
C ALA A 122 -2.73 -4.68 -16.22
N ALA A 123 -3.58 -5.56 -15.70
CA ALA A 123 -4.35 -6.50 -16.53
C ALA A 123 -5.29 -5.77 -17.50
N VAL A 124 -6.03 -4.76 -17.02
CA VAL A 124 -6.93 -3.95 -17.86
C VAL A 124 -6.16 -3.19 -18.93
N VAL A 125 -5.06 -2.53 -18.55
CA VAL A 125 -4.24 -1.76 -19.49
C VAL A 125 -3.57 -2.66 -20.53
N ALA A 126 -3.07 -3.83 -20.14
CA ALA A 126 -2.45 -4.78 -21.07
C ALA A 126 -3.45 -5.27 -22.14
N GLU A 127 -4.69 -5.56 -21.75
CA GLU A 127 -5.74 -5.96 -22.70
C GLU A 127 -6.13 -4.81 -23.64
N ASN A 128 -6.26 -3.60 -23.12
CA ASN A 128 -6.56 -2.41 -23.91
C ASN A 128 -5.44 -2.10 -24.92
N ILE A 129 -4.17 -2.12 -24.50
CA ILE A 129 -3.02 -1.95 -25.39
C ILE A 129 -3.00 -3.03 -26.48
N THR A 130 -3.23 -4.28 -26.11
CA THR A 130 -3.28 -5.40 -27.07
C THR A 130 -4.40 -5.20 -28.11
N SER A 131 -5.56 -4.71 -27.67
CA SER A 131 -6.67 -4.41 -28.58
C SER A 131 -6.33 -3.28 -29.56
N LEU A 132 -5.71 -2.20 -29.07
CA LEU A 132 -5.28 -1.09 -29.91
C LEU A 132 -4.25 -1.51 -30.95
N ILE A 133 -3.26 -2.34 -30.56
CA ILE A 133 -2.27 -2.90 -31.50
C ILE A 133 -2.95 -3.74 -32.59
N ALA A 134 -4.02 -4.47 -32.24
CA ALA A 134 -4.81 -5.25 -33.19
C ALA A 134 -5.80 -4.40 -34.02
N GLY A 135 -5.77 -3.06 -33.91
CA GLY A 135 -6.69 -2.16 -34.62
C GLY A 135 -8.13 -2.17 -34.08
N ARG A 136 -8.33 -2.67 -32.86
CA ARG A 136 -9.63 -2.68 -32.16
C ARG A 136 -9.68 -1.57 -31.11
N PRO A 137 -10.88 -1.05 -30.77
CA PRO A 137 -11.01 -0.08 -29.70
C PRO A 137 -10.63 -0.69 -28.33
N ALA A 138 -10.10 0.14 -27.44
CA ALA A 138 -9.94 -0.19 -26.03
C ALA A 138 -11.33 -0.14 -25.35
N THR A 139 -11.77 -1.24 -24.75
CA THR A 139 -13.10 -1.34 -24.11
C THR A 139 -13.06 -2.00 -22.73
N THR A 140 -11.93 -2.53 -22.31
CA THR A 140 -11.80 -3.16 -20.99
C THR A 140 -11.80 -2.06 -19.94
N THR A 141 -12.62 -2.23 -18.90
CA THR A 141 -12.79 -1.25 -17.83
C THR A 141 -12.35 -1.80 -16.47
N TYR A 142 -11.95 -0.90 -15.59
CA TYR A 142 -11.60 -1.15 -14.22
C TYR A 142 -12.63 -0.55 -13.27
N THR A 143 -13.02 -1.33 -12.27
CA THR A 143 -13.86 -0.87 -11.16
C THR A 143 -13.11 -1.14 -9.85
N PRO A 144 -12.93 -0.13 -8.99
CA PRO A 144 -12.29 -0.31 -7.69
C PRO A 144 -12.98 -1.37 -6.84
N ALA A 145 -12.18 -2.25 -6.24
CA ALA A 145 -12.68 -3.30 -5.36
C ALA A 145 -12.78 -2.81 -3.90
N PRO A 146 -13.64 -3.41 -3.07
CA PRO A 146 -13.67 -3.14 -1.64
C PRO A 146 -12.30 -3.28 -0.98
N GLU A 147 -12.05 -2.47 0.05
CA GLU A 147 -10.78 -2.47 0.77
C GLU A 147 -10.59 -3.74 1.61
N LEU A 148 -9.69 -4.60 1.12
CA LEU A 148 -9.11 -5.72 1.85
C LEU A 148 -7.81 -5.29 2.51
N LEU A 149 -7.63 -5.66 3.78
CA LEU A 149 -6.40 -5.42 4.54
C LEU A 149 -5.87 -6.75 5.07
N VAL A 150 -4.58 -6.99 4.89
CA VAL A 150 -3.87 -8.11 5.51
C VAL A 150 -2.61 -7.55 6.14
N LEU A 151 -2.59 -7.45 7.47
CA LEU A 151 -1.51 -6.84 8.24
C LEU A 151 -0.87 -7.89 9.17
N PRO A 152 0.22 -8.55 8.73
CA PRO A 152 0.97 -9.48 9.57
C PRO A 152 1.81 -8.73 10.61
N LEU A 153 1.94 -9.32 11.81
CA LEU A 153 2.83 -8.88 12.88
C LEU A 153 3.86 -9.98 13.17
N GLY A 154 4.79 -10.16 12.22
CA GLY A 154 5.71 -11.30 12.21
C GLY A 154 5.01 -12.61 11.78
N PRO A 155 5.62 -13.78 12.04
CA PRO A 155 5.12 -15.07 11.57
C PRO A 155 3.82 -15.51 12.26
N ASP A 156 3.57 -15.09 13.49
CA ASP A 156 2.47 -15.63 14.32
C ASP A 156 1.42 -14.58 14.73
N GLY A 157 1.52 -13.38 14.18
CA GLY A 157 0.71 -12.23 14.57
C GLY A 157 0.03 -11.55 13.40
N GLY A 158 -0.94 -10.70 13.73
CA GLY A 158 -1.60 -9.84 12.76
C GLY A 158 -3.11 -9.92 12.82
N ALA A 159 -3.72 -9.16 11.91
CA ALA A 159 -5.14 -9.15 11.68
C ALA A 159 -5.41 -8.81 10.21
N SER A 160 -6.50 -9.36 9.69
CA SER A 160 -6.95 -9.06 8.33
C SER A 160 -8.40 -8.58 8.35
N GLN A 161 -8.74 -7.70 7.42
CA GLN A 161 -10.10 -7.34 7.05
C GLN A 161 -10.35 -7.92 5.67
N LEU A 162 -11.22 -8.92 5.60
CA LEU A 162 -11.62 -9.56 4.35
C LEU A 162 -13.10 -9.34 4.07
N VAL A 163 -13.55 -9.75 2.89
CA VAL A 163 -14.96 -9.82 2.52
C VAL A 163 -15.40 -11.28 2.55
N ASP A 164 -16.48 -11.59 3.25
CA ASP A 164 -17.05 -12.94 3.26
C ASP A 164 -17.99 -13.21 2.07
N THR A 165 -18.56 -14.41 2.01
CA THR A 165 -19.48 -14.82 0.95
C THR A 165 -20.76 -14.00 0.88
N SER A 166 -21.12 -13.26 1.94
CA SER A 166 -22.27 -12.35 1.96
C SER A 166 -21.93 -10.94 1.47
N GLY A 167 -20.65 -10.66 1.20
CA GLY A 167 -20.17 -9.33 0.85
C GLY A 167 -19.87 -8.45 2.08
N ALA A 168 -20.00 -8.97 3.30
CA ALA A 168 -19.74 -8.23 4.51
C ALA A 168 -18.23 -8.18 4.83
N ARG A 169 -17.77 -7.04 5.35
CA ARG A 169 -16.41 -6.90 5.89
C ARG A 169 -16.30 -7.64 7.20
N VAL A 170 -15.28 -8.47 7.34
CA VAL A 170 -15.06 -9.32 8.50
C VAL A 170 -13.60 -9.33 8.90
N MET A 171 -13.35 -9.31 10.21
CA MET A 171 -12.01 -9.49 10.76
C MET A 171 -11.62 -10.98 10.74
N ARG A 172 -10.34 -11.24 10.47
CA ARG A 172 -9.68 -12.54 10.56
C ARG A 172 -8.46 -12.45 11.45
N GLY A 173 -8.21 -13.51 12.20
CA GLY A 173 -7.21 -13.52 13.26
C GLY A 173 -5.77 -13.75 12.78
N PRO A 174 -4.83 -13.89 13.72
CA PRO A 174 -3.41 -14.10 13.41
C PRO A 174 -3.13 -15.30 12.50
N LYS A 175 -3.73 -16.47 12.79
CA LYS A 175 -3.49 -17.70 12.00
C LYS A 175 -3.78 -17.52 10.51
N GLU A 176 -4.93 -16.95 10.18
CA GLU A 176 -5.34 -16.71 8.80
C GLU A 176 -4.51 -15.60 8.15
N THR A 177 -4.20 -14.55 8.91
CA THR A 177 -3.34 -13.45 8.43
C THR A 177 -1.96 -13.96 8.04
N SER A 178 -1.34 -14.77 8.91
CA SER A 178 -0.06 -15.42 8.66
C SER A 178 -0.11 -16.41 7.50
N ALA A 179 -1.21 -17.15 7.33
CA ALA A 179 -1.35 -18.05 6.18
C ALA A 179 -1.38 -17.28 4.84
N ILE A 180 -2.03 -16.11 4.81
CA ILE A 180 -2.16 -15.29 3.59
C ILE A 180 -0.85 -14.61 3.19
N LYS A 181 -0.06 -14.11 4.14
CA LYS A 181 1.14 -13.28 3.86
C LYS A 181 2.47 -13.81 4.41
N GLY A 182 2.44 -14.73 5.36
CA GLY A 182 3.60 -15.20 6.11
C GLY A 182 4.22 -16.50 5.59
N THR A 183 3.54 -17.25 4.70
CA THR A 183 4.02 -18.58 4.30
C THR A 183 5.21 -18.54 3.33
N ASP A 184 5.24 -17.58 2.41
CA ASP A 184 6.31 -17.46 1.39
C ASP A 184 6.69 -16.00 1.06
N LEU A 185 6.20 -15.00 1.80
CA LEU A 185 6.39 -13.57 1.45
C LEU A 185 5.97 -13.21 0.02
N MET A 186 5.05 -13.98 -0.59
CA MET A 186 4.63 -13.87 -1.98
C MET A 186 5.71 -14.22 -3.02
N THR A 187 6.77 -14.95 -2.66
CA THR A 187 7.80 -15.37 -3.62
C THR A 187 7.25 -16.36 -4.64
N GLY A 188 6.35 -17.26 -4.26
CA GLY A 188 5.75 -18.24 -5.19
C GLY A 188 4.95 -17.58 -6.31
N PRO A 189 3.91 -16.78 -5.99
CA PRO A 189 3.12 -16.08 -7.00
C PRO A 189 3.93 -15.15 -7.90
N MET A 190 5.01 -14.54 -7.40
CA MET A 190 5.90 -13.71 -8.22
C MET A 190 6.79 -14.56 -9.12
N ALA A 191 7.29 -15.71 -8.64
CA ALA A 191 8.05 -16.64 -9.43
C ALA A 191 7.21 -17.20 -10.59
N ASP A 192 5.97 -17.61 -10.33
CA ASP A 192 5.01 -18.04 -11.37
C ASP A 192 4.76 -16.93 -12.41
N LEU A 193 4.57 -15.69 -11.95
CA LEU A 193 4.35 -14.53 -12.83
C LEU A 193 5.53 -14.29 -13.78
N PHE A 194 6.75 -14.51 -13.31
CA PHE A 194 7.98 -14.29 -14.08
C PHE A 194 8.55 -15.57 -14.72
N GLY A 195 7.84 -16.70 -14.61
CA GLY A 195 8.31 -18.00 -15.10
C GLY A 195 9.63 -18.45 -14.44
N GLN A 196 9.81 -18.14 -13.15
CA GLN A 196 10.96 -18.53 -12.34
C GLN A 196 10.57 -19.62 -11.35
N ASP A 197 11.55 -20.41 -10.91
CA ASP A 197 11.32 -21.34 -9.79
C ASP A 197 11.19 -20.57 -8.46
N PRO A 198 10.29 -20.97 -7.54
CA PRO A 198 10.17 -20.34 -6.24
C PRO A 198 11.49 -20.42 -5.47
N VAL A 199 11.99 -19.27 -5.02
CA VAL A 199 13.19 -19.23 -4.15
C VAL A 199 12.84 -19.88 -2.81
N SER A 200 13.48 -21.01 -2.50
CA SER A 200 13.38 -21.62 -1.17
C SER A 200 14.10 -20.74 -0.16
N ILE A 201 13.37 -20.01 0.69
CA ILE A 201 13.96 -19.32 1.83
C ILE A 201 14.14 -20.37 2.94
N PRO A 202 15.37 -20.68 3.40
CA PRO A 202 15.55 -21.59 4.52
C PRO A 202 14.87 -21.01 5.77
N ARG A 203 14.11 -21.86 6.48
CA ARG A 203 13.51 -21.52 7.78
C ARG A 203 14.56 -21.42 8.87
#